data_AF-J2TBM5-F1
#
_entry.id   AF-J2TBM5-F1
#
_cell.length_a   1.000
_cell.length_b   1.000
_cell.length_c   1.000
_cell.angle_alpha   90.00
_cell.angle_beta   90.00
_cell.angle_gamma   90.00
#
_symmetry.space_group_name_H-M   'P 1'
#
loop_
_entity.id
_entity.type
_entity.pdbx_description
1 polymer ?
#
loop_
_entity_poly.entity_id
_entity_poly.type
_entity_poly.pdbx_seq_one_letter_code
_entity_poly.pdbx_strand_id
1 'polypeptide(L)'
;MLTPSTLTDIASHLRDLASYVERTPIDSLHEVCIPFSEIRKDYPAQALGALKTWSSSKARYIYQFSVEDDVCEDLYLAFAEAKDARKNGRAYCRLNPVSRLLYVGSSANLDARIKQHLGFGNKGTYAMQLCHWLPEREGMLRIQAWRFSKEIDGAVVQAIEDGLWASNRPMFGRQGAR
;
A
#
# COMPACT_ATOMS: atom_id res chain seq x y z
N MET A 1 16.39 30.52 7.48
CA MET A 1 16.00 31.17 6.21
C MET A 1 16.51 30.31 5.07
N LEU A 2 15.78 30.23 3.96
CA LEU A 2 16.22 29.50 2.78
C LEU A 2 17.36 30.29 2.12
N THR A 3 18.59 29.77 2.11
CA THR A 3 19.77 30.42 1.50
C THR A 3 20.28 29.60 0.32
N PRO A 4 21.11 30.17 -0.57
CA PRO A 4 21.76 29.42 -1.64
C PRO A 4 22.59 28.22 -1.13
N SER A 5 23.27 28.35 0.01
CA SER A 5 24.01 27.24 0.61
C SER A 5 23.07 26.12 1.08
N THR A 6 21.97 26.47 1.76
CA THR A 6 20.95 25.49 2.17
C THR A 6 20.35 24.75 0.97
N LEU A 7 20.12 25.45 -0.15
CA LEU A 7 19.63 24.81 -1.38
C LEU A 7 20.65 23.83 -1.97
N THR A 8 21.95 24.17 -1.96
CA THR A 8 23.03 23.28 -2.40
C THR A 8 23.11 22.03 -1.52
N ASP A 9 23.01 22.18 -0.20
CA ASP A 9 23.05 21.07 0.74
C ASP A 9 21.86 20.12 0.54
N ILE A 10 20.65 20.68 0.37
CA ILE A 10 19.44 19.90 0.05
C ILE A 10 19.63 19.15 -1.27
N ALA A 11 20.14 19.80 -2.31
CA ALA A 11 20.38 19.18 -3.60
C ALA A 11 21.40 18.03 -3.51
N SER A 12 22.47 18.19 -2.72
CA SER A 12 23.43 17.11 -2.47
C SER A 12 22.74 15.92 -1.80
N HIS A 13 21.97 16.18 -0.74
CA HIS A 13 21.26 15.15 0.01
C HIS A 13 20.27 14.36 -0.87
N LEU A 14 19.58 15.04 -1.79
CA LEU A 14 18.67 14.40 -2.74
C LEU A 14 19.41 13.52 -3.75
N ARG A 15 20.61 13.92 -4.21
CA ARG A 15 21.44 13.09 -5.08
C ARG A 15 21.97 11.85 -4.35
N ASP A 16 22.37 12.01 -3.08
CA ASP A 16 22.80 10.89 -2.25
C ASP A 16 21.64 9.91 -2.04
N LEU A 17 20.44 10.41 -1.70
CA LEU A 17 19.22 9.61 -1.57
C LEU A 17 18.91 8.86 -2.86
N ALA A 18 18.97 9.52 -4.02
CA ALA A 18 18.77 8.87 -5.31
C ALA A 18 19.79 7.74 -5.55
N SER A 19 21.06 7.99 -5.22
CA SER A 19 22.12 6.98 -5.34
C SER A 19 21.88 5.78 -4.41
N TYR A 20 21.36 6.01 -3.20
CA TYR A 20 20.99 4.94 -2.29
C TYR A 20 19.78 4.15 -2.81
N VAL A 21 18.76 4.81 -3.34
CA VAL A 21 17.60 4.15 -3.96
C VAL A 21 18.06 3.22 -5.09
N GLU A 22 18.91 3.71 -6.00
CA GLU A 22 19.42 2.93 -7.14
C GLU A 22 20.19 1.68 -6.71
N ARG A 23 20.95 1.77 -5.60
CA ARG A 23 21.79 0.69 -5.09
C ARG A 23 21.08 -0.24 -4.10
N THR A 24 19.86 0.09 -3.70
CA THR A 24 19.15 -0.66 -2.65
C THR A 24 18.77 -2.05 -3.15
N PRO A 25 19.29 -3.13 -2.54
CA PRO A 25 18.90 -4.47 -2.90
C PRO A 25 17.48 -4.77 -2.40
N ILE A 26 16.72 -5.48 -3.23
CA ILE A 26 15.49 -6.14 -2.82
C ILE A 26 15.88 -7.54 -2.36
N ASP A 27 15.65 -7.87 -1.09
CA ASP A 27 16.03 -9.18 -0.53
C ASP A 27 15.17 -10.30 -1.12
N SER A 28 13.87 -10.05 -1.26
CA SER A 28 12.91 -10.99 -1.82
C SER A 28 11.58 -10.31 -2.16
N LEU A 29 10.81 -10.96 -3.04
CA LEU A 29 9.43 -10.63 -3.38
C LEU A 29 8.50 -11.78 -2.97
N HIS A 30 7.32 -11.45 -2.48
CA HIS A 30 6.22 -12.38 -2.31
C HIS A 30 4.96 -11.84 -2.97
N GLU A 31 4.19 -12.73 -3.60
CA GLU A 31 2.92 -12.39 -4.23
C GLU A 31 1.83 -13.34 -3.73
N VAL A 32 0.64 -12.79 -3.53
CA VAL A 32 -0.58 -13.56 -3.24
C VAL A 32 -1.74 -12.98 -4.02
N CYS A 33 -2.60 -13.86 -4.52
CA CYS A 33 -3.86 -13.50 -5.18
C CYS A 33 -5.02 -13.99 -4.30
N ILE A 34 -6.01 -13.13 -4.08
CA ILE A 34 -7.16 -13.40 -3.22
C ILE A 34 -8.44 -13.09 -3.99
N PRO A 35 -9.33 -14.08 -4.21
CA PRO A 35 -10.63 -13.83 -4.80
C PRO A 35 -11.45 -12.85 -3.95
N PHE A 36 -12.20 -11.96 -4.60
CA PHE A 36 -13.07 -11.02 -3.89
C PHE A 36 -14.11 -11.73 -3.01
N SER A 37 -14.61 -12.88 -3.47
CA SER A 37 -15.53 -13.73 -2.72
C SER A 37 -14.95 -14.21 -1.38
N GLU A 38 -13.65 -14.48 -1.29
CA GLU A 38 -13.00 -14.84 -0.03
C GLU A 38 -12.99 -13.65 0.94
N ILE A 39 -12.67 -12.45 0.45
CA ILE A 39 -12.64 -11.21 1.26
C ILE A 39 -14.04 -10.84 1.77
N ARG A 40 -15.08 -11.03 0.95
CA ARG A 40 -16.48 -10.82 1.35
C ARG A 40 -16.91 -11.80 2.45
N LYS A 41 -16.44 -13.04 2.39
CA LYS A 41 -16.84 -14.11 3.31
C LYS A 41 -16.23 -13.95 4.70
N ASP A 42 -14.90 -13.84 4.79
CA ASP A 42 -14.17 -13.66 6.05
C ASP A 42 -12.70 -13.25 5.79
N TYR A 43 -11.87 -13.18 6.83
CA TYR A 43 -10.44 -12.98 6.70
C TYR A 43 -9.80 -14.13 5.91
N PRO A 44 -9.11 -13.86 4.78
CA PRO A 44 -8.54 -14.89 3.90
C PRO A 44 -7.23 -15.47 4.48
N ALA A 45 -7.33 -16.10 5.65
CA ALA A 45 -6.19 -16.58 6.43
C ALA A 45 -5.35 -17.63 5.67
N GLN A 46 -6.00 -18.47 4.87
CA GLN A 46 -5.34 -19.50 4.09
C GLN A 46 -4.47 -18.88 3.00
N ALA A 47 -5.01 -17.97 2.19
CA ALA A 47 -4.27 -17.28 1.15
C ALA A 47 -3.09 -16.46 1.74
N LEU A 48 -3.30 -15.80 2.88
CA LEU A 48 -2.28 -14.98 3.53
C LEU A 48 -1.26 -15.79 4.37
N GLY A 49 -1.46 -17.10 4.56
CA GLY A 49 -0.63 -17.93 5.44
C GLY A 49 0.85 -17.96 5.03
N ALA A 50 1.10 -18.06 3.72
CA ALA A 50 2.46 -18.04 3.16
C ALA A 50 3.11 -16.66 3.34
N LEU A 51 2.37 -15.58 3.08
CA LEU A 51 2.87 -14.22 3.24
C LEU A 51 3.18 -13.90 4.71
N LYS A 52 2.34 -14.36 5.64
CA LYS A 52 2.55 -14.19 7.07
C LYS A 52 3.81 -14.91 7.55
N THR A 53 3.99 -16.16 7.13
CA THR A 53 5.19 -16.96 7.45
C THR A 53 6.45 -16.38 6.82
N TRP A 54 6.34 -15.84 5.60
CA TRP A 54 7.42 -15.14 4.92
C TRP A 54 7.79 -13.87 5.69
N SER A 55 6.83 -13.06 6.13
CA SER A 55 7.08 -11.79 6.82
C SER A 55 7.85 -11.93 8.14
N SER A 56 8.58 -10.87 8.52
CA SER A 56 9.50 -10.83 9.65
C SER A 56 9.48 -9.44 10.28
N SER A 57 9.53 -9.39 11.61
CA SER A 57 9.65 -8.14 12.37
C SER A 57 11.03 -7.48 12.27
N LYS A 58 11.99 -8.16 11.62
CA LYS A 58 13.37 -7.68 11.41
C LYS A 58 13.61 -7.19 9.98
N ALA A 59 12.57 -6.77 9.27
CA ALA A 59 12.67 -6.27 7.91
C ALA A 59 11.78 -5.05 7.69
N ARG A 60 12.00 -4.34 6.58
CA ARG A 60 11.09 -3.33 6.04
C ARG A 60 10.43 -3.88 4.80
N TYR A 61 9.21 -3.41 4.54
CA TYR A 61 8.41 -3.84 3.41
C TYR A 61 7.90 -2.64 2.63
N ILE A 62 7.86 -2.79 1.31
CA ILE A 62 6.97 -2.03 0.44
C ILE A 62 5.97 -3.03 -0.11
N TYR A 63 4.70 -2.66 -0.14
CA TYR A 63 3.63 -3.51 -0.62
C TYR A 63 2.67 -2.74 -1.49
N GLN A 64 2.04 -3.45 -2.43
CA GLN A 64 0.99 -2.89 -3.26
C GLN A 64 -0.19 -3.84 -3.44
N PHE A 65 -1.34 -3.24 -3.70
CA PHE A 65 -2.59 -3.91 -4.04
C PHE A 65 -2.98 -3.54 -5.46
N SER A 66 -3.31 -4.52 -6.30
CA SER A 66 -3.77 -4.30 -7.66
C SER A 66 -4.87 -5.26 -8.06
N VAL A 67 -5.56 -4.91 -9.14
CA VAL A 67 -6.66 -5.66 -9.74
C VAL A 67 -6.55 -5.61 -11.27
N GLU A 68 -7.39 -6.38 -11.95
CA GLU A 68 -7.57 -6.27 -13.40
C GLU A 68 -8.36 -5.01 -13.79
N ASP A 69 -8.23 -4.59 -15.05
CA ASP A 69 -8.83 -3.34 -15.54
C ASP A 69 -10.35 -3.30 -15.44
N ASP A 70 -10.99 -4.44 -15.72
CA ASP A 70 -12.43 -4.51 -15.89
C ASP A 70 -13.20 -4.16 -14.61
N VAL A 71 -12.60 -4.37 -13.43
CA VAL A 71 -13.22 -4.12 -12.13
C VAL A 71 -12.95 -2.73 -11.56
N CYS A 72 -12.06 -1.94 -12.16
CA CYS A 72 -11.55 -0.71 -11.55
C CYS A 72 -12.63 0.35 -11.28
N GLU A 73 -13.53 0.57 -12.24
CA GLU A 73 -14.61 1.57 -12.13
C GLU A 73 -15.60 1.20 -11.02
N ASP A 74 -16.00 -0.07 -10.93
CA ASP A 74 -16.93 -0.53 -9.91
C ASP A 74 -16.34 -0.41 -8.50
N LEU A 75 -15.05 -0.71 -8.35
CA LEU A 75 -14.36 -0.53 -7.08
C LEU A 75 -14.23 0.95 -6.71
N TYR A 76 -13.96 1.81 -7.70
CA TYR A 76 -13.89 3.25 -7.49
C TYR A 76 -15.22 3.80 -6.96
N LEU A 77 -16.33 3.49 -7.64
CA LEU A 77 -17.67 3.95 -7.26
C LEU A 77 -18.08 3.42 -5.88
N ALA A 78 -17.87 2.13 -5.62
CA ALA A 78 -18.22 1.52 -4.34
C ALA A 78 -17.41 2.09 -3.17
N PHE A 79 -16.11 2.35 -3.36
CA PHE A 79 -15.28 3.01 -2.34
C PHE A 79 -15.71 4.45 -2.10
N ALA A 80 -16.01 5.21 -3.16
CA ALA A 80 -16.45 6.59 -3.07
C ALA A 80 -17.75 6.71 -2.24
N GLU A 81 -18.73 5.87 -2.55
CA GLU A 81 -20.00 5.79 -1.80
C GLU A 81 -19.75 5.42 -0.32
N ALA A 82 -18.96 4.38 -0.06
CA ALA A 82 -18.68 3.94 1.30
C ALA A 82 -17.94 4.99 2.13
N LYS A 83 -17.03 5.72 1.50
CA LYS A 83 -16.28 6.81 2.12
C LYS A 83 -17.19 7.99 2.47
N ASP A 84 -18.05 8.41 1.55
CA ASP A 84 -18.98 9.53 1.76
C ASP A 84 -19.99 9.22 2.87
N ALA A 85 -20.58 8.02 2.82
CA ALA A 85 -21.52 7.54 3.82
C ALA A 85 -20.87 7.15 5.16
N ARG A 86 -19.53 7.19 5.27
CA ARG A 86 -18.76 6.66 6.41
C ARG A 86 -19.22 5.26 6.82
N LYS A 87 -19.40 4.39 5.84
CA LYS A 87 -20.00 3.05 6.00
C LYS A 87 -19.34 2.31 7.17
N ASN A 88 -20.18 1.74 8.05
CA ASN A 88 -19.76 1.04 9.27
C ASN A 88 -18.91 1.87 10.26
N GLY A 89 -18.93 3.21 10.17
CA GLY A 89 -18.15 4.10 11.03
C GLY A 89 -16.63 3.94 10.87
N ARG A 90 -16.17 3.55 9.67
CA ARG A 90 -14.77 3.26 9.37
C ARG A 90 -14.02 4.51 8.86
N ALA A 91 -12.73 4.57 9.14
CA ALA A 91 -11.80 5.56 8.59
C ALA A 91 -11.24 5.07 7.25
N TYR A 92 -11.68 5.72 6.17
CA TYR A 92 -11.27 5.41 4.80
C TYR A 92 -10.10 6.30 4.36
N CYS A 93 -9.09 5.70 3.71
CA CYS A 93 -7.98 6.44 3.12
C CYS A 93 -8.44 7.42 2.00
N ARG A 94 -7.51 8.19 1.45
CA ARG A 94 -7.79 9.15 0.37
C ARG A 94 -8.22 8.41 -0.90
N LEU A 95 -9.14 9.00 -1.65
CA LEU A 95 -9.55 8.58 -2.99
C LEU A 95 -8.81 9.44 -4.03
N ASN A 96 -8.29 8.81 -5.07
CA ASN A 96 -7.62 9.39 -6.25
C ASN A 96 -8.32 8.88 -7.52
N PRO A 97 -8.00 9.39 -8.73
CA PRO A 97 -8.58 8.88 -9.98
C PRO A 97 -8.43 7.35 -10.16
N VAL A 98 -9.29 6.75 -10.98
CA VAL A 98 -9.30 5.28 -11.16
C VAL A 98 -7.97 4.78 -11.73
N SER A 99 -7.52 3.64 -11.20
CA SER A 99 -6.24 3.01 -11.53
C SER A 99 -6.29 1.52 -11.19
N ARG A 100 -5.60 0.68 -11.99
CA ARG A 100 -5.40 -0.74 -11.67
C ARG A 100 -4.67 -0.95 -10.35
N LEU A 101 -3.80 -0.01 -9.99
CA LEU A 101 -3.11 -0.02 -8.72
C LEU A 101 -4.04 0.59 -7.68
N LEU A 102 -4.49 -0.21 -6.71
CA LEU A 102 -5.40 0.26 -5.68
C LEU A 102 -4.66 1.02 -4.58
N TYR A 103 -3.49 0.53 -4.15
CA TYR A 103 -2.77 1.11 -3.02
C TYR A 103 -1.30 0.72 -3.06
N VAL A 104 -0.42 1.62 -2.61
CA VAL A 104 0.98 1.34 -2.29
C VAL A 104 1.28 1.85 -0.89
N GLY A 105 2.11 1.12 -0.13
CA GLY A 105 2.58 1.60 1.15
C GLY A 105 3.82 0.85 1.65
N SER A 106 4.46 1.39 2.69
CA SER A 106 5.53 0.70 3.41
C SER A 106 5.13 0.33 4.84
N SER A 107 5.82 -0.66 5.42
CA SER A 107 5.60 -1.10 6.80
C SER A 107 6.77 -1.89 7.38
N ALA A 108 6.93 -1.83 8.70
CA ALA A 108 7.73 -2.80 9.46
C ALA A 108 6.89 -3.98 10.00
N ASN A 109 5.55 -3.87 9.95
CA ASN A 109 4.61 -4.93 10.31
C ASN A 109 3.62 -5.14 9.16
N LEU A 110 4.03 -5.98 8.20
CA LEU A 110 3.28 -6.20 6.96
C LEU A 110 1.92 -6.85 7.20
N ASP A 111 1.87 -7.91 8.01
CA ASP A 111 0.65 -8.65 8.35
C ASP A 111 -0.43 -7.72 8.93
N ALA A 112 -0.06 -6.89 9.90
CA ALA A 112 -1.00 -5.94 10.50
C ALA A 112 -1.53 -4.91 9.50
N ARG A 113 -0.67 -4.41 8.59
CA ARG A 113 -1.09 -3.43 7.57
C ARG A 113 -2.02 -4.05 6.54
N ILE A 114 -1.70 -5.24 6.03
CA ILE A 114 -2.57 -5.94 5.07
C ILE A 114 -3.92 -6.21 5.72
N LYS A 115 -3.94 -6.71 6.96
CA LYS A 115 -5.18 -6.94 7.71
C LYS A 115 -6.04 -5.67 7.84
N GLN A 116 -5.42 -4.52 8.11
CA GLN A 116 -6.11 -3.22 8.16
C GLN A 116 -6.69 -2.81 6.80
N HIS A 117 -5.92 -2.96 5.71
CA HIS A 117 -6.40 -2.64 4.36
C HIS A 117 -7.56 -3.54 3.91
N LEU A 118 -7.52 -4.81 4.28
CA LEU A 118 -8.61 -5.75 4.00
C LEU A 118 -9.88 -5.47 4.83
N GLY A 119 -9.81 -4.65 5.90
CA GLY A 119 -10.94 -4.24 6.73
C GLY A 119 -11.06 -4.98 8.08
N PHE A 120 -10.19 -5.96 8.33
CA PHE A 120 -10.21 -6.75 9.56
C PHE A 120 -9.40 -6.13 10.71
N GLY A 121 -8.96 -4.88 10.56
CA GLY A 121 -8.26 -4.09 11.58
C GLY A 121 -9.17 -3.14 12.36
N ASN A 122 -8.55 -2.20 13.07
CA ASN A 122 -9.27 -1.17 13.82
C ASN A 122 -10.04 -0.23 12.88
N LYS A 123 -11.29 0.12 13.27
CA LYS A 123 -12.15 1.04 12.53
C LYS A 123 -11.58 2.44 12.36
N GLY A 124 -10.75 2.90 13.29
CA GLY A 124 -10.13 4.24 13.27
C GLY A 124 -8.87 4.33 12.40
N THR A 125 -8.34 3.22 11.91
CA THR A 125 -7.17 3.24 11.04
C THR A 125 -7.56 3.66 9.63
N TYR A 126 -6.98 4.75 9.13
CA TYR A 126 -7.10 5.15 7.73
C TYR A 126 -6.47 4.09 6.82
N ALA A 127 -7.32 3.30 6.17
CA ALA A 127 -6.95 2.22 5.26
C ALA A 127 -8.03 2.05 4.18
N MET A 128 -7.86 1.07 3.28
CA MET A 128 -8.88 0.78 2.27
C MET A 128 -10.16 0.20 2.88
N GLN A 129 -10.04 -0.61 3.94
CA GLN A 129 -11.19 -1.21 4.64
C GLN A 129 -12.08 -2.08 3.71
N LEU A 130 -11.45 -2.82 2.78
CA LEU A 130 -12.06 -3.49 1.62
C LEU A 130 -13.35 -4.29 1.94
N CYS A 131 -13.32 -5.19 2.92
CA CYS A 131 -14.47 -6.08 3.20
C CYS A 131 -15.76 -5.35 3.60
N HIS A 132 -15.69 -4.05 3.92
CA HIS A 132 -16.86 -3.26 4.29
C HIS A 132 -17.63 -2.65 3.11
N TRP A 133 -17.04 -2.64 1.92
CA TRP A 133 -17.63 -1.98 0.75
C TRP A 133 -17.41 -2.71 -0.57
N LEU A 134 -16.58 -3.75 -0.59
CA LEU A 134 -16.33 -4.58 -1.77
C LEU A 134 -17.68 -5.02 -2.38
N PRO A 135 -18.01 -4.62 -3.62
CA PRO A 135 -19.30 -4.93 -4.23
C PRO A 135 -19.46 -6.43 -4.50
N GLU A 136 -20.69 -6.86 -4.81
CA GLU A 136 -21.03 -8.21 -5.31
C GLU A 136 -20.59 -8.36 -6.78
N ARG A 137 -19.31 -8.11 -7.03
CA ARG A 137 -18.61 -8.32 -8.29
C ARG A 137 -17.48 -9.31 -8.05
N GLU A 138 -17.30 -10.24 -8.99
CA GLU A 138 -16.16 -11.16 -8.95
C GLU A 138 -14.90 -10.51 -9.53
N GLY A 139 -13.76 -10.95 -9.01
CA GLY A 139 -12.45 -10.40 -9.34
C GLY A 139 -11.37 -10.95 -8.41
N MET A 140 -10.13 -10.57 -8.68
CA MET A 140 -8.96 -11.02 -7.95
C MET A 140 -8.19 -9.82 -7.42
N LEU A 141 -7.92 -9.82 -6.11
CA LEU A 141 -6.99 -8.88 -5.49
C LEU A 141 -5.59 -9.47 -5.53
N ARG A 142 -4.66 -8.82 -6.22
CA ARG A 142 -3.23 -9.17 -6.17
C ARG A 142 -2.54 -8.31 -5.12
N ILE A 143 -1.75 -8.95 -4.27
CA ILE A 143 -0.87 -8.28 -3.30
C ILE A 143 0.56 -8.68 -3.62
N GLN A 144 1.41 -7.69 -3.84
CA GLN A 144 2.85 -7.88 -3.99
C GLN A 144 3.56 -7.19 -2.84
N ALA A 145 4.55 -7.84 -2.26
CA ALA A 145 5.35 -7.30 -1.17
C ALA A 145 6.84 -7.55 -1.41
N TRP A 146 7.62 -6.48 -1.39
CA TRP A 146 9.08 -6.51 -1.47
C TRP A 146 9.67 -6.35 -0.08
N ARG A 147 10.64 -7.20 0.25
CA ARG A 147 11.37 -7.16 1.51
C ARG A 147 12.70 -6.44 1.32
N PHE A 148 13.01 -5.60 2.29
CA PHE A 148 14.28 -4.91 2.43
C PHE A 148 14.87 -5.21 3.81
N SER A 149 16.20 -5.20 3.89
CA SER A 149 16.90 -5.28 5.16
C SER A 149 16.48 -4.15 6.09
N LYS A 150 16.42 -4.44 7.40
CA LYS A 150 16.16 -3.42 8.44
C LYS A 150 17.31 -2.41 8.59
N GLU A 151 18.43 -2.64 7.93
CA GLU A 151 19.53 -1.65 7.89
C GLU A 151 19.32 -0.57 6.82
N ILE A 152 18.42 -0.77 5.85
CA ILE A 152 18.12 0.24 4.82
C ILE A 152 17.40 1.44 5.43
N ASP A 153 17.92 2.65 5.25
CA ASP A 153 17.32 3.87 5.80
C ASP A 153 15.81 3.98 5.45
N GLY A 154 15.01 4.41 6.42
CA GLY A 154 13.58 4.67 6.21
C GLY A 154 13.32 5.74 5.15
N ALA A 155 14.21 6.73 5.00
CA ALA A 155 14.12 7.74 3.95
C ALA A 155 14.23 7.11 2.54
N VAL A 156 15.07 6.09 2.38
CA VAL A 156 15.22 5.35 1.12
C VAL A 156 13.96 4.55 0.82
N VAL A 157 13.43 3.84 1.82
CA VAL A 157 12.15 3.09 1.66
C VAL A 157 11.00 4.04 1.31
N GLN A 158 10.91 5.20 1.97
CA GLN A 158 9.91 6.22 1.67
C GLN A 158 10.07 6.77 0.24
N ALA A 159 11.30 7.04 -0.20
CA ALA A 159 11.56 7.53 -1.55
C ALA A 159 11.13 6.51 -2.63
N ILE A 160 11.34 5.21 -2.38
CA ILE A 160 10.86 4.14 -3.26
C ILE A 160 9.32 4.09 -3.26
N GLU A 161 8.68 4.15 -2.08
CA GLU A 161 7.21 4.19 -1.97
C GLU A 161 6.63 5.39 -2.73
N ASP A 162 7.22 6.58 -2.56
CA ASP A 162 6.78 7.81 -3.22
C ASP A 162 7.00 7.75 -4.73
N GLY A 163 8.10 7.15 -5.19
CA GLY A 163 8.37 6.90 -6.61
C GLY A 163 7.35 5.95 -7.24
N LEU A 164 7.00 4.88 -6.54
CA LEU A 164 5.95 3.95 -6.96
C LEU A 164 4.57 4.63 -6.99
N TRP A 165 4.26 5.45 -5.97
CA TRP A 165 3.02 6.22 -5.96
C TRP A 165 2.96 7.19 -7.14
N ALA A 166 4.03 7.95 -7.40
CA ALA A 166 4.07 8.95 -8.47
C ALA A 166 3.93 8.32 -9.86
N SER A 167 4.55 7.16 -10.06
CA SER A 167 4.57 6.45 -11.35
C SER A 167 3.23 5.77 -11.65
N ASN A 168 2.58 5.22 -10.64
CA ASN A 168 1.40 4.36 -10.83
C ASN A 168 0.07 5.03 -10.43
N ARG A 169 0.11 6.14 -9.69
CA ARG A 169 -1.05 6.93 -9.24
C ARG A 169 -2.15 6.03 -8.66
N PRO A 170 -1.90 5.36 -7.52
CA PRO A 170 -2.84 4.39 -6.99
C PRO A 170 -4.19 5.04 -6.67
N MET A 171 -5.26 4.30 -6.91
CA MET A 171 -6.64 4.73 -6.73
C MET A 171 -6.93 5.18 -5.29
N PHE A 172 -6.25 4.58 -4.31
CA PHE A 172 -6.42 4.86 -2.89
C PHE A 172 -5.09 5.17 -2.20
N GLY A 173 -5.13 6.04 -1.18
CA GLY A 173 -3.97 6.44 -0.39
C GLY A 173 -3.36 7.79 -0.80
N ARG A 174 -2.20 8.11 -0.24
CA ARG A 174 -1.51 9.40 -0.40
C ARG A 174 -0.06 9.16 -0.80
N GLN A 175 0.52 10.16 -1.46
CA GLN A 175 1.97 10.27 -1.61
C GLN A 175 2.56 10.89 -0.35
N GLY A 176 3.72 10.42 0.08
CA GLY A 176 4.48 10.97 1.20
C GLY A 176 4.06 10.44 2.56
N ALA A 177 4.96 10.63 3.53
CA ALA A 177 4.73 10.31 4.92
C ALA A 177 3.84 11.38 5.58
N ARG A 178 2.52 11.13 5.61
CA ARG A 178 1.41 11.79 6.39
C ARG A 178 0.29 12.40 5.53
#